data_AF-A0A1G7NL85-F1
#
_entry.id   AF-A0A1G7NL85-F1
#
_cell.length_a   1.000
_cell.length_b   1.000
_cell.length_c   1.000
_cell.angle_alpha   90.00
_cell.angle_beta   90.00
_cell.angle_gamma   90.00
#
_symmetry.space_group_name_H-M   'P 1'
#
loop_
_entity.id
_entity.type
_entity.pdbx_description
1 polymer ?
#
loop_
_entity_poly.entity_id
_entity_poly.type
_entity_poly.pdbx_seq_one_letter_code
_entity_poly.pdbx_strand_id
1 'polypeptide(L)'
;MRLGVALSKALARMHLWYPAAVVLAQTQLRDLDSHSIRRLSYVLMLSHRMKPGSVHALFRRIVEDNRERSPELTLGLAEMATRIEEPTLADDFLDDAEKNATASGDAFVADAAHRLRKLSVALQDGSLQTHIRDEANTITASSDGSPTVLVPLSGGYLSLFDLWIQQVRKHIGSRIVVLAMDDVALQVTKTYDNIHIVDCRSFFAWNEGKLHPKTRGVLWLVRTLYLRALVAAGHSVMVLDLDAIPVGDVLPLLASLPDADVIAQLDHSIPMDVDRALGFVLCCGFMLWRPTVAAQALLDRFAAAAQVERDDQLALNHLLVADGIVEKTNGANAMRFGSAGVQFACPDPSLVSRTLHTGSVVRHFHQQGQTIDELRKALGV
;
A
#
# COMPACT_ATOMS: atom_id res chain seq x y z
N MET A 1 17.63 21.71 16.68
CA MET A 1 16.62 20.83 16.07
C MET A 1 16.36 21.11 14.58
N ARG A 2 15.88 22.30 14.17
CA ARG A 2 15.52 22.60 12.77
C ARG A 2 16.65 22.36 11.76
N LEU A 3 17.91 22.64 12.13
CA LEU A 3 19.08 22.44 11.25
C LEU A 3 19.35 20.96 10.95
N GLY A 4 19.23 20.06 11.94
CA GLY A 4 19.45 18.63 11.75
C GLY A 4 18.41 18.01 10.81
N VAL A 5 17.13 18.33 11.00
CA VAL A 5 16.05 17.89 10.11
C VAL A 5 16.25 18.43 8.69
N ALA A 6 16.64 19.71 8.54
CA ALA A 6 16.91 20.30 7.24
C ALA A 6 18.13 19.65 6.54
N LEU A 7 19.21 19.41 7.26
CA LEU A 7 20.40 18.74 6.73
C LEU A 7 20.09 17.30 6.32
N SER A 8 19.38 16.53 7.15
CA SER A 8 18.94 15.18 6.78
C SER A 8 18.09 15.16 5.51
N LYS A 9 17.16 16.12 5.36
CA LYS A 9 16.40 16.29 4.10
C LYS A 9 17.30 16.54 2.91
N ALA A 10 18.33 17.39 3.05
CA ALA A 10 19.28 17.66 1.98
C ALA A 10 20.08 16.40 1.60
N LEU A 11 20.58 15.67 2.60
CA LEU A 11 21.31 14.41 2.41
C LEU A 11 20.44 13.35 1.72
N ALA A 12 19.20 13.17 2.17
CA ALA A 12 18.23 12.27 1.53
C ALA A 12 17.95 12.65 0.06
N ARG A 13 17.86 13.96 -0.26
CA ARG A 13 17.71 14.43 -1.64
C ARG A 13 18.93 14.10 -2.52
N MET A 14 20.10 13.96 -1.93
CA MET A 14 21.33 13.53 -2.60
C MET A 14 21.54 12.01 -2.54
N HIS A 15 20.53 11.23 -2.14
CA HIS A 15 20.61 9.77 -1.96
C HIS A 15 21.67 9.32 -0.93
N LEU A 16 22.06 10.21 -0.02
CA LEU A 16 22.95 9.91 1.10
C LEU A 16 22.13 9.44 2.30
N TRP A 17 21.46 8.29 2.15
CA TRP A 17 20.49 7.75 3.12
C TRP A 17 21.10 7.48 4.49
N TYR A 18 22.24 6.80 4.53
CA TYR A 18 22.91 6.49 5.79
C TYR A 18 23.36 7.77 6.53
N PRO A 19 24.05 8.73 5.90
CA PRO A 19 24.29 10.04 6.51
C PRO A 19 23.02 10.76 6.97
N ALA A 20 21.94 10.71 6.19
CA ALA A 20 20.66 11.31 6.57
C ALA A 20 20.06 10.67 7.83
N ALA A 21 20.20 9.34 7.98
CA ALA A 21 19.79 8.60 9.18
C ALA A 21 20.67 8.98 10.38
N VAL A 22 21.99 9.04 10.22
CA VAL A 22 22.93 9.44 11.29
C VAL A 22 22.61 10.82 11.82
N VAL A 23 22.32 11.79 10.95
CA VAL A 23 21.96 13.16 11.34
C VAL A 23 20.65 13.19 12.14
N LEU A 24 19.62 12.45 11.71
CA LEU A 24 18.35 12.38 12.46
C LEU A 24 18.51 11.66 13.79
N ALA A 25 19.33 10.61 13.84
CA ALA A 25 19.59 9.84 15.05
C ALA A 25 20.36 10.62 16.13
N GLN A 26 20.99 11.75 15.81
CA GLN A 26 21.58 12.63 16.83
C GLN A 26 20.54 13.46 17.62
N THR A 27 19.26 13.40 17.22
CA THR A 27 18.16 14.10 17.91
C THR A 27 17.36 13.09 18.72
N GLN A 28 16.98 13.44 19.95
CA GLN A 28 16.08 12.59 20.74
C GLN A 28 14.74 12.46 20.03
N LEU A 29 14.16 11.26 19.95
CA LEU A 29 12.94 11.01 19.19
C LEU A 29 11.75 11.76 19.77
N ARG A 30 11.71 11.99 21.10
CA ARG A 30 10.68 12.80 21.75
C ARG A 30 10.64 14.25 21.29
N ASP A 31 11.76 14.76 20.76
CA ASP A 31 11.84 16.12 20.23
C ASP A 31 11.41 16.17 18.74
N LEU A 32 11.34 15.03 18.07
CA LEU A 32 10.95 14.96 16.66
C LEU A 32 9.43 14.94 16.51
N ASP A 33 8.92 15.76 15.59
CA ASP A 33 7.53 15.64 15.16
C ASP A 33 7.27 14.30 14.45
N SER A 34 6.00 13.91 14.36
CA SER A 34 5.57 12.65 13.72
C SER A 34 6.00 12.52 12.26
N HIS A 35 6.21 13.65 11.56
CA HIS A 35 6.72 13.67 10.19
C HIS A 35 8.22 13.32 10.14
N SER A 36 9.00 13.84 11.08
CA SER A 36 10.43 13.59 11.19
C SER A 36 10.73 12.18 11.66
N ILE A 37 9.91 11.62 12.56
CA ILE A 37 9.96 10.19 12.95
C ILE A 37 9.69 9.29 11.73
N ARG A 38 8.64 9.58 10.94
CA ARG A 38 8.37 8.85 9.70
C ARG A 38 9.51 8.95 8.69
N ARG A 39 10.13 10.13 8.56
CA ARG A 39 11.33 10.29 7.74
C ARG A 39 12.50 9.45 8.26
N LEU A 40 12.77 9.46 9.57
CA LEU A 40 13.82 8.62 10.16
C LEU A 40 13.59 7.15 9.83
N SER A 41 12.35 6.69 10.01
CA SER A 41 11.94 5.33 9.67
C SER A 41 12.18 5.02 8.18
N TYR A 42 11.84 5.94 7.27
CA TYR A 42 12.10 5.79 5.84
C TYR A 42 13.60 5.78 5.49
N VAL A 43 14.42 6.65 6.07
CA VAL A 43 15.86 6.66 5.76
C VAL A 43 16.58 5.44 6.34
N LEU A 44 16.13 4.90 7.49
CA LEU A 44 16.63 3.63 8.02
C LEU A 44 16.31 2.49 7.08
N MET A 45 15.06 2.44 6.59
CA MET A 45 14.63 1.50 5.56
C MET A 45 15.50 1.60 4.31
N LEU A 46 15.73 2.79 3.74
CA LEU A 46 16.59 2.87 2.55
C LEU A 46 18.07 2.56 2.83
N SER A 47 18.51 2.70 4.08
CA SER A 47 19.90 2.45 4.46
C SER A 47 20.21 0.97 4.73
N HIS A 48 19.22 0.13 5.10
CA HIS A 48 19.47 -1.25 5.54
C HIS A 48 20.23 -2.08 4.49
N ARG A 49 20.04 -1.74 3.20
CA ARG A 49 20.68 -2.38 2.06
C ARG A 49 22.14 -1.95 1.81
N MET A 50 22.63 -0.88 2.46
CA MET A 50 23.92 -0.28 2.10
C MET A 50 25.14 -0.95 2.74
N LYS A 51 25.06 -1.33 4.04
CA LYS A 51 26.14 -2.05 4.76
C LYS A 51 25.56 -2.91 5.87
N PRO A 52 25.81 -4.23 5.87
CA PRO A 52 25.42 -5.10 6.98
C PRO A 52 25.96 -4.57 8.32
N GLY A 53 25.09 -4.48 9.33
CA GLY A 53 25.44 -4.12 10.71
C GLY A 53 25.48 -2.62 11.07
N SER A 54 25.82 -1.71 10.15
CA SER A 54 25.91 -0.27 10.50
C SER A 54 24.56 0.36 10.84
N VAL A 55 23.50 -0.03 10.11
CA VAL A 55 22.13 0.44 10.38
C VAL A 55 21.59 -0.12 11.70
N HIS A 56 21.91 -1.37 12.01
CA HIS A 56 21.55 -2.01 13.28
C HIS A 56 22.21 -1.32 14.48
N ALA A 57 23.50 -0.98 14.36
CA ALA A 57 24.19 -0.21 15.39
C ALA A 57 23.57 1.18 15.60
N LEU A 58 23.19 1.85 14.50
CA LEU A 58 22.49 3.12 14.57
C LEU A 58 21.11 2.99 15.24
N PHE A 59 20.33 1.97 14.86
CA PHE A 59 19.03 1.72 15.46
C PHE A 59 19.13 1.39 16.94
N ARG A 60 20.08 0.54 17.34
CA ARG A 60 20.36 0.26 18.75
C ARG A 60 20.66 1.53 19.53
N ARG A 61 21.49 2.42 18.98
CA ARG A 61 21.78 3.71 19.60
C ARG A 61 20.53 4.57 19.75
N ILE A 62 19.67 4.64 18.72
CA ILE A 62 18.37 5.33 18.80
C ILE A 62 17.55 4.77 19.98
N VAL A 63 17.49 3.45 20.12
CA VAL A 63 16.76 2.80 21.23
C VAL A 63 17.37 3.14 22.59
N GLU A 64 18.70 3.13 22.71
CA GLU A 64 19.44 3.46 23.94
C GLU A 64 19.30 4.93 24.35
N ASP A 65 19.28 5.85 23.39
CA ASP A 65 19.16 7.29 23.60
C ASP A 65 17.72 7.72 23.96
N ASN A 66 16.74 6.82 23.81
CA ASN A 66 15.31 7.09 24.07
C ASN A 66 14.76 6.15 25.15
N ARG A 67 15.42 6.12 26.32
CA ARG A 67 15.05 5.25 27.46
C ARG A 67 13.68 5.57 28.07
N GLU A 68 13.27 6.83 28.05
CA GLU A 68 11.92 7.25 28.46
C GLU A 68 10.97 7.07 27.27
N ARG A 69 10.38 5.88 27.17
CA ARG A 69 9.51 5.52 26.05
C ARG A 69 8.06 5.79 26.42
N SER A 70 7.42 6.77 25.76
CA SER A 70 5.96 6.82 25.74
C SER A 70 5.42 5.65 24.89
N PRO A 71 4.17 5.21 25.09
CA PRO A 71 3.60 4.13 24.30
C PRO A 71 3.62 4.41 22.78
N GLU A 72 3.38 5.65 22.35
CA GLU A 72 3.42 6.06 20.95
C GLU A 72 4.83 6.00 20.37
N LEU A 73 5.83 6.39 21.18
CA LEU A 73 7.22 6.32 20.78
C LEU A 73 7.66 4.86 20.62
N THR A 74 7.29 3.98 21.56
CA THR A 74 7.53 2.54 21.47
C THR A 74 6.89 1.95 20.22
N LEU A 75 5.66 2.35 19.90
CA LEU A 75 4.99 1.92 18.67
C LEU A 75 5.70 2.43 17.39
N GLY A 76 6.31 3.62 17.46
CA GLY A 76 7.19 4.14 16.42
C GLY A 76 8.47 3.31 16.24
N LEU A 77 9.07 2.85 17.35
CA LEU A 77 10.24 1.97 17.33
C LEU A 77 9.91 0.58 16.77
N ALA A 78 8.73 0.03 17.08
CA ALA A 78 8.25 -1.23 16.49
C ALA A 78 8.17 -1.15 14.95
N GLU A 79 7.64 -0.04 14.41
CA GLU A 79 7.60 0.18 12.95
C GLU A 79 9.02 0.26 12.36
N MET A 80 9.95 0.96 13.03
CA MET A 80 11.33 1.04 12.57
C MET A 80 12.04 -0.31 12.59
N ALA A 81 11.84 -1.10 13.66
CA ALA A 81 12.35 -2.47 13.77
C ALA A 81 11.82 -3.38 12.65
N THR A 82 10.52 -3.26 12.32
CA THR A 82 9.92 -3.95 11.17
C THR A 82 10.63 -3.58 9.86
N ARG A 83 10.93 -2.29 9.65
CA ARG A 83 11.55 -1.78 8.41
C ARG A 83 13.03 -2.11 8.23
N ILE A 84 13.69 -2.52 9.30
CA ILE A 84 15.07 -3.05 9.25
C ILE A 84 15.09 -4.58 9.35
N GLU A 85 13.93 -5.23 9.22
CA GLU A 85 13.78 -6.68 9.21
C GLU A 85 14.20 -7.36 10.53
N GLU A 86 13.87 -6.73 11.66
CA GLU A 86 14.10 -7.24 13.02
C GLU A 86 12.76 -7.60 13.70
N PRO A 87 12.09 -8.71 13.31
CA PRO A 87 10.74 -9.04 13.74
C PRO A 87 10.61 -9.30 15.24
N THR A 88 11.56 -10.01 15.86
CA THR A 88 11.55 -10.27 17.31
C THR A 88 11.58 -8.97 18.10
N LEU A 89 12.44 -8.03 17.71
CA LEU A 89 12.55 -6.74 18.36
C LEU A 89 11.31 -5.87 18.11
N ALA A 90 10.70 -5.98 16.93
CA ALA A 90 9.42 -5.32 16.66
C ALA A 90 8.32 -5.85 17.59
N ASP A 91 8.25 -7.16 17.81
CA ASP A 91 7.27 -7.80 18.69
C ASP A 91 7.46 -7.40 20.16
N ASP A 92 8.71 -7.35 20.64
CA ASP A 92 9.05 -6.85 21.98
C ASP A 92 8.56 -5.40 22.17
N PHE A 93 8.80 -4.54 21.19
CA PHE A 93 8.30 -3.16 21.24
C PHE A 93 6.77 -3.07 21.17
N LEU A 94 6.10 -3.95 20.43
CA LEU A 94 4.64 -3.99 20.39
C LEU A 94 4.04 -4.42 21.73
N ASP A 95 4.63 -5.42 22.38
CA ASP A 95 4.21 -5.87 23.71
C ASP A 95 4.44 -4.77 24.78
N ASP A 96 5.61 -4.11 24.75
CA ASP A 96 5.91 -2.96 25.61
C ASP A 96 4.92 -1.80 25.37
N ALA A 97 4.59 -1.49 24.12
CA ALA A 97 3.65 -0.43 23.78
C ALA A 97 2.23 -0.76 24.28
N GLU A 98 1.77 -1.99 24.08
CA GLU A 98 0.46 -2.49 24.54
C GLU A 98 0.33 -2.38 26.06
N LYS A 99 1.33 -2.87 26.81
CA LYS A 99 1.35 -2.84 28.28
C LYS A 99 1.36 -1.42 28.83
N ASN A 100 2.26 -0.58 28.32
CA ASN A 100 2.41 0.79 28.81
C ASN A 100 1.18 1.65 28.47
N ALA A 101 0.62 1.52 27.25
CA ALA A 101 -0.61 2.21 26.86
C ALA A 101 -1.80 1.80 27.73
N THR A 102 -1.93 0.49 28.03
CA THR A 102 -2.96 -0.02 28.92
C THR A 102 -2.82 0.56 30.32
N ALA A 103 -1.60 0.61 30.86
CA ALA A 103 -1.32 1.17 32.19
C ALA A 103 -1.60 2.68 32.27
N SER A 104 -1.40 3.43 31.17
CA SER A 104 -1.69 4.86 31.10
C SER A 104 -3.12 5.20 30.68
N GLY A 105 -3.96 4.21 30.35
CA GLY A 105 -5.32 4.40 29.87
C GLY A 105 -5.45 4.86 28.41
N ASP A 106 -4.40 4.73 27.60
CA ASP A 106 -4.46 5.01 26.15
C ASP A 106 -4.96 3.78 25.39
N ALA A 107 -6.28 3.63 25.33
CA ALA A 107 -6.91 2.50 24.66
C ALA A 107 -6.61 2.43 23.15
N PHE A 108 -6.36 3.57 22.49
CA PHE A 108 -6.16 3.61 21.04
C PHE A 108 -4.78 3.08 20.64
N VAL A 109 -3.75 3.47 21.39
CA VAL A 109 -2.39 2.94 21.21
C VAL A 109 -2.32 1.48 21.63
N ALA A 110 -2.98 1.10 22.73
CA ALA A 110 -3.03 -0.29 23.19
C ALA A 110 -3.66 -1.21 22.13
N ASP A 111 -4.81 -0.84 21.55
CA ASP A 111 -5.48 -1.60 20.50
C ASP A 111 -4.62 -1.68 19.22
N ALA A 112 -3.97 -0.58 18.82
CA ALA A 112 -3.06 -0.57 17.66
C ALA A 112 -1.87 -1.51 17.85
N ALA A 113 -1.23 -1.49 19.03
CA ALA A 113 -0.10 -2.36 19.36
C ALA A 113 -0.54 -3.84 19.39
N HIS A 114 -1.67 -4.14 20.04
CA HIS A 114 -2.25 -5.48 20.09
C HIS A 114 -2.49 -6.07 18.69
N ARG A 115 -3.14 -5.31 17.82
CA ARG A 115 -3.47 -5.76 16.45
C ARG A 115 -2.23 -5.97 15.59
N LEU A 116 -1.25 -5.07 15.68
CA LEU A 116 0.01 -5.22 14.96
C LEU A 116 0.81 -6.43 15.44
N ARG A 117 0.79 -6.73 16.75
CA ARG A 117 1.43 -7.92 17.32
C ARG A 117 0.76 -9.20 16.84
N LYS A 118 -0.59 -9.24 16.88
CA LYS A 118 -1.36 -10.37 16.34
C LYS A 118 -1.08 -10.59 14.85
N LEU A 119 -1.01 -9.52 14.07
CA LEU A 119 -0.64 -9.58 12.65
C LEU A 119 0.78 -10.13 12.46
N SER A 120 1.75 -9.65 13.26
CA SER A 120 3.14 -10.13 13.19
C SER A 120 3.23 -11.64 13.44
N VAL A 121 2.60 -12.13 14.51
CA VAL A 121 2.51 -13.57 14.81
C VAL A 121 1.88 -14.34 13.65
N ALA A 122 0.74 -13.87 13.14
CA ALA A 122 0.04 -14.55 12.06
C ALA A 122 0.81 -14.57 10.72
N LEU A 123 1.69 -13.60 10.49
CA LEU A 123 2.61 -13.57 9.35
C LEU A 123 3.78 -14.54 9.54
N GLN A 124 4.33 -14.61 10.75
CA GLN A 124 5.47 -15.47 11.08
C GLN A 124 5.09 -16.96 11.07
N ASP A 125 3.92 -17.31 11.60
CA ASP A 125 3.45 -18.70 11.65
C ASP A 125 2.75 -19.17 10.35
N GLY A 126 2.53 -18.26 9.39
CA GLY A 126 1.90 -18.56 8.11
C GLY A 126 0.38 -18.74 8.16
N SER A 127 -0.25 -18.51 9.32
CA SER A 127 -1.70 -18.69 9.50
C SER A 127 -2.49 -17.67 8.70
N LEU A 128 -2.02 -16.42 8.59
CA LEU A 128 -2.67 -15.40 7.77
C LEU A 128 -2.65 -15.77 6.29
N GLN A 129 -1.49 -16.18 5.77
CA GLN A 129 -1.33 -16.56 4.36
C GLN A 129 -2.16 -17.79 4.03
N THR A 130 -2.30 -18.72 4.98
CA THR A 130 -3.17 -19.89 4.83
C THR A 130 -4.64 -19.48 4.78
N HIS A 131 -5.09 -18.67 5.74
CA HIS A 131 -6.46 -18.15 5.76
C HIS A 131 -6.83 -17.41 4.47
N ILE A 132 -5.97 -16.48 4.03
CA ILE A 132 -6.19 -15.70 2.79
C ILE A 132 -6.26 -16.60 1.57
N ARG A 133 -5.40 -17.62 1.47
CA ARG A 133 -5.40 -18.58 0.37
C ARG A 133 -6.67 -19.43 0.36
N ASP A 134 -7.10 -19.91 1.51
CA ASP A 134 -8.31 -20.71 1.63
C ASP A 134 -9.54 -19.89 1.21
N GLU A 135 -9.62 -18.64 1.67
CA GLU A 135 -10.68 -17.71 1.27
C GLU A 135 -10.61 -17.39 -0.23
N ALA A 136 -9.43 -17.12 -0.80
CA ALA A 136 -9.25 -16.88 -2.22
C ALA A 136 -9.73 -18.07 -3.08
N ASN A 137 -9.49 -19.31 -2.64
CA ASN A 137 -9.96 -20.51 -3.33
C ASN A 137 -11.50 -20.67 -3.31
N THR A 138 -12.21 -19.98 -2.42
CA THR A 138 -13.69 -19.97 -2.43
C THR A 138 -14.27 -19.02 -3.48
N ILE A 139 -13.46 -18.09 -3.99
CA ILE A 139 -13.89 -17.11 -4.98
C ILE A 139 -13.88 -17.79 -6.34
N THR A 140 -15.06 -17.97 -6.94
CA THR A 140 -15.15 -18.59 -8.27
C THR A 140 -14.49 -17.69 -9.32
N ALA A 141 -13.77 -18.27 -10.29
CA ALA A 141 -13.27 -17.51 -11.44
C ALA A 141 -14.43 -16.92 -12.27
N SER A 142 -14.16 -15.87 -13.05
CA SER A 142 -15.16 -15.39 -14.01
C SER A 142 -15.18 -16.29 -15.24
N SER A 143 -16.38 -16.66 -15.72
CA SER A 143 -16.54 -17.46 -16.93
C SER A 143 -16.32 -16.66 -18.22
N ASP A 144 -16.48 -15.33 -18.16
CA ASP A 144 -16.35 -14.41 -19.31
C ASP A 144 -14.94 -13.80 -19.44
N GLY A 145 -14.00 -14.18 -18.57
CA GLY A 145 -12.64 -13.63 -18.56
C GLY A 145 -12.51 -12.21 -17.98
N SER A 146 -13.59 -11.61 -17.47
CA SER A 146 -13.52 -10.33 -16.76
C SER A 146 -12.66 -10.44 -15.49
N PRO A 147 -11.90 -9.39 -15.14
CA PRO A 147 -11.05 -9.43 -13.96
C PRO A 147 -11.88 -9.40 -12.68
N THR A 148 -11.37 -9.99 -11.59
CA THR A 148 -11.89 -9.74 -10.24
C THR A 148 -11.39 -8.38 -9.77
N VAL A 149 -12.28 -7.45 -9.41
CA VAL A 149 -11.90 -6.15 -8.85
C VAL A 149 -11.71 -6.27 -7.34
N LEU A 150 -10.53 -5.94 -6.85
CA LEU A 150 -10.16 -5.94 -5.44
C LEU A 150 -10.12 -4.51 -4.91
N VAL A 151 -10.93 -4.22 -3.87
CA VAL A 151 -11.03 -2.88 -3.30
C VAL A 151 -11.13 -2.93 -1.76
N PRO A 152 -10.32 -2.15 -1.03
CA PRO A 152 -10.53 -1.96 0.40
C PRO A 152 -11.58 -0.90 0.70
N LEU A 153 -12.37 -1.11 1.77
CA LEU A 153 -13.45 -0.20 2.15
C LEU A 153 -13.49 0.04 3.66
N SER A 154 -13.59 1.31 4.04
CA SER A 154 -13.96 1.72 5.39
C SER A 154 -15.21 2.60 5.36
N GLY A 155 -15.90 2.70 6.50
CA GLY A 155 -17.12 3.48 6.69
C GLY A 155 -16.98 4.95 6.29
N GLY A 156 -15.78 5.52 6.39
CA GLY A 156 -15.49 6.89 5.97
C GLY A 156 -15.61 7.14 4.47
N TYR A 157 -15.64 6.10 3.63
CA TYR A 157 -15.66 6.21 2.17
C TYR A 157 -16.98 5.72 1.53
N LEU A 158 -18.01 5.42 2.31
CA LEU A 158 -19.24 4.82 1.78
C LEU A 158 -19.94 5.65 0.70
N SER A 159 -19.98 6.97 0.85
CA SER A 159 -20.59 7.85 -0.16
C SER A 159 -19.83 7.81 -1.49
N LEU A 160 -18.51 7.65 -1.45
CA LEU A 160 -17.69 7.46 -2.64
C LEU A 160 -17.85 6.05 -3.20
N PHE A 161 -17.93 5.04 -2.33
CA PHE A 161 -18.13 3.65 -2.74
C PHE A 161 -19.44 3.42 -3.49
N ASP A 162 -20.55 4.05 -3.08
CA ASP A 162 -21.82 3.98 -3.80
C ASP A 162 -21.69 4.48 -5.26
N LEU A 163 -21.03 5.62 -5.45
CA LEU A 163 -20.74 6.11 -6.80
C LEU A 163 -19.79 5.19 -7.56
N TRP A 164 -18.72 4.76 -6.90
CA TRP A 164 -17.69 3.90 -7.48
C TRP A 164 -18.25 2.56 -7.95
N ILE A 165 -19.09 1.90 -7.14
CA ILE A 165 -19.64 0.58 -7.49
C ILE A 165 -20.62 0.67 -8.67
N GLN A 166 -21.39 1.74 -8.77
CA GLN A 166 -22.25 1.99 -9.93
C GLN A 166 -21.40 2.09 -11.21
N GLN A 167 -20.28 2.82 -11.16
CA GLN A 167 -19.39 2.96 -12.30
C GLN A 167 -18.65 1.66 -12.64
N VAL A 168 -18.15 0.93 -11.63
CA VAL A 168 -17.48 -0.37 -11.84
C VAL A 168 -18.42 -1.38 -12.49
N ARG A 169 -19.66 -1.47 -12.02
CA ARG A 169 -20.66 -2.36 -12.63
C ARG A 169 -20.98 -1.95 -14.07
N LYS A 170 -21.07 -0.66 -14.35
CA LYS A 170 -21.36 -0.13 -15.69
C LYS A 170 -20.22 -0.33 -16.69
N HIS A 171 -18.98 -0.15 -16.25
CA HIS A 171 -17.82 -0.01 -17.14
C HIS A 171 -16.84 -1.17 -17.09
N ILE A 172 -17.00 -2.10 -16.14
CA ILE A 172 -16.14 -3.28 -16.01
C ILE A 172 -16.98 -4.56 -16.00
N GLY A 173 -18.16 -4.54 -15.36
CA GLY A 173 -19.05 -5.71 -15.27
C GLY A 173 -18.53 -6.83 -14.36
N SER A 174 -17.44 -6.56 -13.65
CA SER A 174 -16.64 -7.54 -12.92
C SER A 174 -17.23 -7.99 -11.59
N ARG A 175 -16.78 -9.17 -11.14
CA ARG A 175 -16.88 -9.60 -9.74
C ARG A 175 -16.07 -8.66 -8.85
N ILE A 176 -16.62 -8.30 -7.69
CA ILE A 176 -15.99 -7.40 -6.74
C ILE A 176 -15.65 -8.16 -5.45
N VAL A 177 -14.41 -8.03 -4.99
CA VAL A 177 -13.95 -8.48 -3.68
C VAL A 177 -13.69 -7.24 -2.83
N VAL A 178 -14.44 -7.09 -1.74
CA VAL A 178 -14.31 -5.97 -0.81
C VAL A 178 -13.58 -6.42 0.44
N LEU A 179 -12.47 -5.75 0.76
CA LEU A 179 -11.76 -5.89 2.04
C LEU A 179 -12.39 -4.92 3.05
N ALA A 180 -13.35 -5.38 3.84
CA ALA A 180 -14.09 -4.55 4.79
C ALA A 180 -13.23 -4.28 6.04
N MET A 181 -12.89 -3.00 6.27
CA MET A 181 -11.92 -2.58 7.29
C MET A 181 -12.55 -2.25 8.65
N ASP A 182 -13.86 -1.99 8.69
CA ASP A 182 -14.61 -1.68 9.91
C ASP A 182 -16.04 -2.26 9.86
N ASP A 183 -16.74 -2.18 10.98
CA ASP A 183 -18.11 -2.70 11.14
C ASP A 183 -19.06 -2.08 10.12
N VAL A 184 -18.92 -0.78 9.87
CA VAL A 184 -19.84 -0.01 9.02
C VAL A 184 -19.69 -0.46 7.57
N ALA A 185 -18.46 -0.58 7.07
CA ALA A 185 -18.15 -1.12 5.75
C ALA A 185 -18.66 -2.56 5.61
N LEU A 186 -18.44 -3.42 6.61
CA LEU A 186 -18.92 -4.80 6.58
C LEU A 186 -20.46 -4.87 6.46
N GLN A 187 -21.19 -4.09 7.26
CA GLN A 187 -22.66 -4.10 7.22
C GLN A 187 -23.21 -3.55 5.92
N VAL A 188 -22.66 -2.43 5.43
CA VAL A 188 -23.12 -1.83 4.17
C VAL A 188 -22.79 -2.70 2.97
N THR A 189 -21.62 -3.34 2.94
CA THR A 189 -21.26 -4.19 1.80
C THR A 189 -22.19 -5.41 1.66
N LYS A 190 -22.73 -5.93 2.78
CA LYS A 190 -23.72 -7.02 2.78
C LYS A 190 -25.03 -6.68 2.10
N THR A 191 -25.34 -5.40 1.87
CA THR A 191 -26.57 -4.99 1.19
C THR A 191 -26.43 -4.99 -0.33
N TYR A 192 -25.23 -5.27 -0.87
CA TYR A 192 -24.99 -5.33 -2.30
C TYR A 192 -24.92 -6.78 -2.79
N ASP A 193 -25.66 -7.06 -3.85
CA ASP A 193 -25.56 -8.35 -4.54
C ASP A 193 -24.22 -8.50 -5.28
N ASN A 194 -23.79 -9.75 -5.47
CA ASN A 194 -22.63 -10.12 -6.28
C ASN A 194 -21.30 -9.50 -5.81
N ILE A 195 -21.16 -9.24 -4.51
CA ILE A 195 -19.89 -8.89 -3.87
C ILE A 195 -19.42 -10.05 -2.99
N HIS A 196 -18.14 -10.38 -3.08
CA HIS A 196 -17.48 -11.22 -2.09
C HIS A 196 -16.86 -10.32 -1.02
N ILE A 197 -17.18 -10.59 0.26
CA ILE A 197 -16.79 -9.72 1.37
C ILE A 197 -15.79 -10.45 2.23
N VAL A 198 -14.64 -9.83 2.43
CA VAL A 198 -13.58 -10.28 3.32
C VAL A 198 -13.60 -9.40 4.57
N ASP A 199 -13.69 -10.02 5.75
CA ASP A 199 -13.64 -9.30 7.02
C ASP A 199 -12.21 -9.02 7.47
N CYS A 200 -11.73 -7.81 7.24
CA CYS A 200 -10.39 -7.35 7.62
C CYS A 200 -10.37 -6.52 8.92
N ARG A 201 -11.50 -6.41 9.63
CA ARG A 201 -11.65 -5.53 10.81
C ARG A 201 -10.64 -5.82 11.92
N SER A 202 -10.23 -7.08 12.04
CA SER A 202 -9.30 -7.51 13.08
C SER A 202 -7.90 -6.87 12.95
N PHE A 203 -7.55 -6.35 11.77
CA PHE A 203 -6.24 -5.74 11.50
C PHE A 203 -6.15 -4.24 11.80
N PHE A 204 -7.28 -3.56 12.00
CA PHE A 204 -7.34 -2.10 12.07
C PHE A 204 -7.80 -1.60 13.43
N ALA A 205 -7.04 -0.66 14.00
CA ALA A 205 -7.42 0.04 15.22
C ALA A 205 -8.18 1.31 14.87
N TRP A 206 -9.32 1.52 15.52
CA TRP A 206 -10.22 2.64 15.26
C TRP A 206 -10.54 3.38 16.55
N ASN A 207 -10.60 4.71 16.50
CA ASN A 207 -11.12 5.53 17.59
C ASN A 207 -11.99 6.64 17.02
N GLU A 208 -13.27 6.70 17.43
CA GLU A 208 -14.25 7.69 16.95
C GLU A 208 -14.30 7.81 15.41
N GLY A 209 -14.26 6.67 14.70
CA GLY A 209 -14.26 6.62 13.24
C GLY A 209 -12.93 7.01 12.57
N LYS A 210 -11.88 7.28 13.34
CA LYS A 210 -10.53 7.56 12.82
C LYS A 210 -9.65 6.32 12.90
N LEU A 211 -9.07 5.95 11.76
CA LEU A 211 -8.10 4.86 11.66
C LEU A 211 -6.78 5.25 12.32
N HIS A 212 -6.20 4.36 13.13
CA HIS A 212 -4.89 4.59 13.70
C HIS A 212 -3.83 4.68 12.58
N PRO A 213 -2.97 5.72 12.54
CA PRO A 213 -2.00 5.89 11.46
C PRO A 213 -1.03 4.71 11.29
N LYS A 214 -0.73 3.98 12.38
CA LYS A 214 0.18 2.82 12.36
C LYS A 214 -0.47 1.57 11.78
N THR A 215 -1.78 1.37 11.99
CA THR A 215 -2.51 0.26 11.36
C THR A 215 -2.95 0.58 9.93
N ARG A 216 -2.91 1.85 9.52
CA ARG A 216 -3.16 2.21 8.11
C ARG A 216 -2.19 1.53 7.15
N GLY A 217 -0.92 1.38 7.53
CA GLY A 217 0.08 0.65 6.74
C GLY A 217 -0.28 -0.81 6.44
N VAL A 218 -1.09 -1.40 7.32
CA VAL A 218 -1.55 -2.80 7.19
C VAL A 218 -2.51 -2.96 6.02
N LEU A 219 -3.23 -1.90 5.64
CA LEU A 219 -4.15 -1.94 4.50
C LEU A 219 -3.43 -2.40 3.23
N TRP A 220 -2.31 -1.76 2.92
CA TRP A 220 -1.55 -2.04 1.71
C TRP A 220 -0.92 -3.43 1.73
N LEU A 221 -0.49 -3.91 2.90
CA LEU A 221 -0.04 -5.29 3.07
C LEU A 221 -1.18 -6.29 2.81
N VAL A 222 -2.32 -6.14 3.49
CA VAL A 222 -3.44 -7.08 3.38
C VAL A 222 -3.94 -7.11 1.93
N ARG A 223 -4.08 -5.95 1.28
CA ARG A 223 -4.40 -5.86 -0.15
C ARG A 223 -3.42 -6.65 -1.01
N THR A 224 -2.12 -6.49 -0.78
CA THR A 224 -1.08 -7.21 -1.53
C THR A 224 -1.15 -8.72 -1.30
N LEU A 225 -1.45 -9.17 -0.08
CA LEU A 225 -1.60 -10.59 0.24
C LEU A 225 -2.82 -11.23 -0.46
N TYR A 226 -3.97 -10.55 -0.45
CA TYR A 226 -5.16 -11.01 -1.19
C TYR A 226 -4.94 -11.00 -2.70
N LEU A 227 -4.32 -9.94 -3.22
CA LEU A 227 -3.94 -9.86 -4.63
C LEU A 227 -3.08 -11.07 -5.03
N ARG A 228 -2.02 -11.35 -4.27
CA ARG A 228 -1.15 -12.51 -4.48
C ARG A 228 -1.93 -13.83 -4.47
N ALA A 229 -2.78 -14.04 -3.47
CA ALA A 229 -3.55 -15.28 -3.34
C ALA A 229 -4.55 -15.47 -4.48
N LEU A 230 -5.26 -14.42 -4.90
CA LEU A 230 -6.18 -14.45 -6.02
C LEU A 230 -5.47 -14.74 -7.35
N VAL A 231 -4.33 -14.09 -7.61
CA VAL A 231 -3.55 -14.34 -8.85
C VAL A 231 -2.98 -15.77 -8.84
N ALA A 232 -2.55 -16.28 -7.68
CA ALA A 232 -2.12 -17.67 -7.52
C ALA A 232 -3.26 -18.68 -7.74
N ALA A 233 -4.49 -18.33 -7.38
CA ALA A 233 -5.69 -19.12 -7.65
C ALA A 233 -6.18 -19.01 -9.12
N GLY A 234 -5.45 -18.32 -9.99
CA GLY A 234 -5.74 -18.25 -11.43
C GLY A 234 -6.64 -17.09 -11.84
N HIS A 235 -6.91 -16.13 -10.94
CA HIS A 235 -7.71 -14.96 -11.29
C HIS A 235 -6.87 -13.88 -11.99
N SER A 236 -7.43 -13.25 -13.01
CA SER A 236 -6.99 -11.89 -13.38
C SER A 236 -7.58 -10.92 -12.35
N VAL A 237 -6.74 -10.12 -11.72
CA VAL A 237 -7.16 -9.26 -10.60
C VAL A 237 -6.88 -7.80 -10.92
N MET A 238 -7.92 -6.98 -10.84
CA MET A 238 -7.80 -5.54 -10.95
C MET A 238 -7.80 -4.92 -9.55
N VAL A 239 -6.71 -4.26 -9.18
CA VAL A 239 -6.70 -3.36 -8.01
C VAL A 239 -7.18 -2.01 -8.47
N LEU A 240 -8.24 -1.52 -7.84
CA LEU A 240 -8.85 -0.24 -8.18
C LEU A 240 -9.22 0.50 -6.90
N ASP A 241 -8.50 1.60 -6.63
CA ASP A 241 -8.77 2.45 -5.46
C ASP A 241 -10.16 3.10 -5.57
N LEU A 242 -10.75 3.45 -4.42
CA LEU A 242 -12.07 4.09 -4.39
C LEU A 242 -12.09 5.45 -5.06
N ASP A 243 -10.96 6.13 -5.10
CA ASP A 243 -10.80 7.36 -5.84
C ASP A 243 -10.47 7.14 -7.32
N ALA A 244 -10.27 5.91 -7.79
CA ALA A 244 -10.08 5.58 -9.20
C ALA A 244 -11.43 5.15 -9.82
N ILE A 245 -12.16 6.11 -10.41
CA ILE A 245 -13.50 5.86 -10.94
C ILE A 245 -13.45 5.59 -12.45
N PRO A 246 -14.00 4.45 -12.92
CA PRO A 246 -14.21 4.21 -14.35
C PRO A 246 -15.24 5.18 -14.93
N VAL A 247 -14.91 5.79 -16.06
CA VAL A 247 -15.79 6.74 -16.80
C VAL A 247 -16.02 6.31 -18.25
N GLY A 248 -15.40 5.21 -18.67
CA GLY A 248 -15.51 4.59 -19.97
C GLY A 248 -15.30 3.08 -19.85
N ASP A 249 -15.66 2.33 -20.89
CA ASP A 249 -15.54 0.87 -20.87
C ASP A 249 -14.07 0.42 -20.75
N VAL A 250 -13.77 -0.30 -19.67
CA VAL A 250 -12.41 -0.72 -19.32
C VAL A 250 -11.98 -1.93 -20.13
N LEU A 251 -12.88 -2.84 -20.52
CA LEU A 251 -12.50 -4.06 -21.23
C LEU A 251 -11.91 -3.77 -22.63
N PRO A 252 -12.51 -2.89 -23.46
CA PRO A 252 -11.91 -2.45 -24.73
C PRO A 252 -10.58 -1.74 -24.54
N LEU A 253 -10.42 -0.93 -23.49
CA LEU A 253 -9.12 -0.34 -23.15
C LEU A 253 -8.09 -1.46 -22.94
N LEU A 254 -8.37 -2.43 -22.06
CA LEU A 254 -7.44 -3.51 -21.74
C LEU A 254 -7.09 -4.36 -22.96
N ALA A 255 -8.05 -4.61 -23.85
CA ALA A 255 -7.82 -5.32 -25.12
C ALA A 255 -6.99 -4.52 -26.14
N SER A 256 -6.97 -3.19 -26.04
CA SER A 256 -6.18 -2.32 -26.94
C SER A 256 -4.71 -2.18 -26.53
N LEU A 257 -4.37 -2.57 -25.30
CA LEU A 257 -3.03 -2.48 -24.75
C LEU A 257 -2.17 -3.68 -25.20
N PRO A 258 -0.83 -3.55 -25.22
CA PRO A 258 0.05 -4.69 -25.45
C PRO A 258 -0.23 -5.82 -24.45
N ASP A 259 -0.03 -7.07 -24.90
CA ASP A 259 -0.06 -8.21 -23.98
C ASP A 259 1.07 -8.06 -22.95
N ALA A 260 0.71 -8.22 -21.67
CA ALA A 260 1.57 -7.91 -20.54
C ALA A 260 1.14 -8.71 -19.31
N ASP A 261 2.06 -9.03 -18.42
CA ASP A 261 1.72 -9.70 -17.15
C ASP A 261 0.99 -8.75 -16.20
N VAL A 262 1.40 -7.47 -16.22
CA VAL A 262 0.88 -6.42 -15.35
C VAL A 262 0.54 -5.18 -16.17
N ILE A 263 -0.65 -4.62 -15.95
CA ILE A 263 -1.01 -3.29 -16.43
C ILE A 263 -1.07 -2.35 -15.24
N ALA A 264 -0.41 -1.20 -15.29
CA ALA A 264 -0.38 -0.27 -14.17
C ALA A 264 -0.37 1.18 -14.65
N GLN A 265 -1.03 2.06 -13.91
CA GLN A 265 -0.97 3.49 -14.21
C GLN A 265 0.43 4.06 -13.92
N LEU A 266 0.90 4.99 -14.77
CA LEU A 266 2.09 5.80 -14.50
C LEU A 266 1.81 7.02 -13.63
N ASP A 267 2.80 7.36 -12.82
CA ASP A 267 2.81 8.53 -11.97
C ASP A 267 4.24 9.10 -11.84
N HIS A 268 4.35 10.30 -11.27
CA HIS A 268 5.62 11.01 -11.05
C HIS A 268 5.73 11.61 -9.63
N SER A 269 4.97 11.07 -8.66
CA SER A 269 4.88 11.70 -7.32
C SER A 269 5.81 11.07 -6.28
N ILE A 270 5.48 9.89 -5.78
CA ILE A 270 6.12 9.25 -4.63
C ILE A 270 6.26 7.75 -4.91
N PRO A 271 7.43 7.13 -4.71
CA PRO A 271 8.65 7.71 -4.12
C PRO A 271 9.53 8.48 -5.11
N MET A 272 10.00 9.65 -4.68
CA MET A 272 10.84 10.53 -5.51
C MET A 272 12.19 9.90 -5.89
N ASP A 273 12.73 9.02 -5.05
CA ASP A 273 13.99 8.36 -5.34
C ASP A 273 13.85 7.30 -6.44
N VAL A 274 12.68 6.69 -6.58
CA VAL A 274 12.37 5.82 -7.72
C VAL A 274 12.14 6.63 -9.00
N ASP A 275 11.39 7.74 -8.92
CA ASP A 275 11.21 8.62 -10.08
C ASP A 275 12.55 9.11 -10.64
N ARG A 276 13.52 9.46 -9.76
CA ARG A 276 14.88 9.81 -10.20
C ARG A 276 15.65 8.65 -10.83
N ALA A 277 15.44 7.43 -10.36
CA ALA A 277 16.14 6.26 -10.84
C ALA A 277 15.59 5.75 -12.18
N LEU A 278 14.27 5.77 -12.35
CA LEU A 278 13.57 5.15 -13.50
C LEU A 278 12.96 6.17 -14.47
N GLY A 279 12.82 7.42 -14.04
CA GLY A 279 12.10 8.49 -14.74
C GLY A 279 10.58 8.39 -14.62
N PHE A 280 10.06 7.51 -13.75
CA PHE A 280 8.63 7.34 -13.48
C PHE A 280 8.42 6.50 -12.20
N VAL A 281 7.16 6.44 -11.77
CA VAL A 281 6.63 5.59 -10.70
C VAL A 281 5.39 4.86 -11.21
N LEU A 282 5.17 3.61 -10.78
CA LEU A 282 3.88 2.94 -10.95
C LEU A 282 2.93 3.30 -9.81
N CYS A 283 1.69 3.64 -10.14
CA CYS A 283 0.63 3.86 -9.17
C CYS A 283 -0.15 2.57 -8.89
N CYS A 284 -0.33 2.24 -7.62
CA CYS A 284 -1.08 1.04 -7.20
C CYS A 284 -2.61 1.26 -7.13
N GLY A 285 -3.10 2.45 -7.48
CA GLY A 285 -4.54 2.77 -7.47
C GLY A 285 -5.31 2.28 -8.70
N PHE A 286 -4.61 2.00 -9.80
CA PHE A 286 -5.15 1.28 -10.96
C PHE A 286 -4.11 0.28 -11.46
N MET A 287 -4.36 -1.01 -11.22
CA MET A 287 -3.52 -2.09 -11.72
C MET A 287 -4.36 -3.28 -12.17
N LEU A 288 -3.95 -3.98 -13.22
CA LEU A 288 -4.41 -5.32 -13.57
C LEU A 288 -3.24 -6.29 -13.48
N TRP A 289 -3.44 -7.41 -12.81
CA TRP A 289 -2.51 -8.51 -12.71
C TRP A 289 -3.10 -9.73 -13.40
N ARG A 290 -2.38 -10.28 -14.38
CA ARG A 290 -2.76 -11.54 -15.04
C ARG A 290 -2.18 -12.73 -14.28
N PRO A 291 -2.85 -13.89 -14.27
CA PRO A 291 -2.38 -15.10 -13.57
C PRO A 291 -1.27 -15.83 -14.33
N THR A 292 -0.19 -15.11 -14.66
CA THR A 292 0.99 -15.68 -15.30
C THR A 292 2.02 -16.10 -14.27
N VAL A 293 2.90 -17.03 -14.63
CA VAL A 293 4.00 -17.47 -13.76
C VAL A 293 4.90 -16.29 -13.37
N ALA A 294 5.17 -15.38 -14.30
CA ALA A 294 5.99 -14.20 -14.06
C ALA A 294 5.33 -13.22 -13.07
N ALA A 295 4.03 -12.94 -13.24
CA ALA A 295 3.27 -12.11 -12.30
C ALA A 295 3.24 -12.72 -10.89
N GLN A 296 3.05 -14.03 -10.77
CA GLN A 296 3.06 -14.72 -9.48
C GLN A 296 4.42 -14.63 -8.78
N ALA A 297 5.51 -14.85 -9.52
CA ALA A 297 6.87 -14.73 -8.97
C ALA A 297 7.20 -13.31 -8.50
N LEU A 298 6.71 -12.29 -9.21
CA LEU A 298 6.81 -10.91 -8.74
C LEU A 298 5.94 -10.66 -7.50
N LEU A 299 4.71 -11.17 -7.45
CA LEU A 299 3.81 -11.00 -6.31
C LEU A 299 4.35 -11.63 -5.02
N ASP A 300 5.09 -12.74 -5.11
CA ASP A 300 5.79 -13.33 -3.96
C ASP A 300 6.80 -12.35 -3.35
N ARG A 301 7.64 -11.74 -4.19
CA ARG A 301 8.64 -10.75 -3.76
C ARG A 301 7.96 -9.45 -3.30
N PHE A 302 6.89 -9.06 -3.97
CA PHE A 302 6.12 -7.87 -3.65
C PHE A 302 5.44 -7.97 -2.29
N ALA A 303 4.83 -9.12 -1.96
CA ALA A 303 4.25 -9.36 -0.64
C ALA A 303 5.30 -9.26 0.48
N ALA A 304 6.49 -9.84 0.27
CA ALA A 304 7.60 -9.72 1.22
C ALA A 304 8.06 -8.27 1.40
N ALA A 305 8.22 -7.52 0.31
CA ALA A 305 8.59 -6.10 0.37
C ALA A 305 7.50 -5.26 1.07
N ALA A 306 6.22 -5.49 0.78
CA ALA A 306 5.10 -4.77 1.39
C ALA A 306 4.99 -5.04 2.91
N GLN A 307 5.42 -6.20 3.39
CA GLN A 307 5.48 -6.51 4.82
C GLN A 307 6.48 -5.63 5.56
N VAL A 308 7.60 -5.29 4.92
CA VAL A 308 8.65 -4.43 5.47
C VAL A 308 8.25 -2.95 5.33
N GLU A 309 7.93 -2.53 4.11
CA GLU A 309 7.73 -1.10 3.81
C GLU A 309 6.38 -0.56 4.34
N ARG A 310 5.39 -1.45 4.50
CA ARG A 310 4.01 -1.11 4.92
C ARG A 310 3.38 -0.04 4.03
N ASP A 311 3.68 -0.12 2.74
CA ASP A 311 3.17 0.72 1.66
C ASP A 311 3.46 -0.04 0.35
N ASP A 312 2.42 -0.37 -0.40
CA ASP A 312 2.54 -1.24 -1.57
C ASP A 312 3.03 -0.49 -2.81
N GLN A 313 2.77 0.81 -2.91
CA GLN A 313 3.36 1.65 -3.94
C GLN A 313 4.87 1.79 -3.73
N LEU A 314 5.32 2.04 -2.49
CA LEU A 314 6.76 2.06 -2.19
C LEU A 314 7.42 0.71 -2.50
N ALA A 315 6.84 -0.38 -1.97
CA ALA A 315 7.40 -1.72 -2.13
C ALA A 315 7.53 -2.16 -3.59
N LEU A 316 6.50 -1.96 -4.42
CA LEU A 316 6.55 -2.33 -5.84
C LEU A 316 7.63 -1.52 -6.58
N ASN A 317 7.65 -0.20 -6.35
CA ASN A 317 8.56 0.68 -7.07
C ASN A 317 10.03 0.49 -6.67
N HIS A 318 10.32 0.22 -5.39
CA HIS A 318 11.67 -0.15 -4.96
C HIS A 318 12.11 -1.51 -5.51
N LEU A 319 11.20 -2.47 -5.69
CA LEU A 319 11.51 -3.73 -6.37
C LEU A 319 11.88 -3.49 -7.84
N LEU A 320 11.14 -2.63 -8.55
CA LEU A 320 11.48 -2.27 -9.94
C LEU A 320 12.85 -1.60 -10.07
N VAL A 321 13.23 -0.74 -9.10
CA VAL A 321 14.58 -0.18 -9.06
C VAL A 321 15.63 -1.26 -8.84
N ALA A 322 15.37 -2.20 -7.91
CA ALA A 322 16.31 -3.27 -7.60
C ALA A 322 16.50 -4.25 -8.77
N ASP A 323 15.41 -4.57 -9.47
CA ASP A 323 15.40 -5.49 -10.62
C ASP A 323 15.91 -4.83 -11.91
N GLY A 324 15.84 -3.50 -12.00
CA GLY A 324 16.12 -2.75 -13.21
C GLY A 324 15.01 -2.86 -14.25
N ILE A 325 15.13 -2.03 -15.29
CA ILE A 325 14.18 -1.98 -16.41
C ILE A 325 14.89 -2.33 -17.72
N VAL A 326 14.26 -3.18 -18.52
CA VAL A 326 14.70 -3.55 -19.87
C VAL A 326 13.60 -3.26 -20.90
N GLU A 327 14.00 -3.12 -22.17
CA GLU A 327 13.08 -3.03 -23.33
C GLU A 327 12.01 -1.94 -23.24
N LYS A 328 12.31 -0.84 -22.53
CA LYS A 328 11.40 0.29 -22.37
C LYS A 328 11.10 0.93 -23.73
N THR A 329 9.83 0.93 -24.11
CA THR A 329 9.34 1.53 -25.36
C THR A 329 8.06 2.31 -25.12
N ASN A 330 7.96 3.50 -25.72
CA ASN A 330 6.79 4.35 -25.65
C ASN A 330 5.99 4.20 -26.95
N GLY A 331 4.79 3.61 -26.85
CA GLY A 331 3.82 3.57 -27.94
C GLY A 331 2.82 4.72 -27.85
N ALA A 332 1.91 4.81 -28.82
CA ALA A 332 0.90 5.85 -28.87
C ALA A 332 -0.10 5.80 -27.69
N ASN A 333 -0.45 4.60 -27.23
CA ASN A 333 -1.47 4.38 -26.21
C ASN A 333 -0.92 3.81 -24.90
N ALA A 334 0.35 3.42 -24.88
CA ALA A 334 0.98 2.83 -23.70
C ALA A 334 2.50 2.89 -23.75
N MET A 335 3.12 3.04 -22.57
CA MET A 335 4.52 2.67 -22.35
C MET A 335 4.58 1.18 -21.99
N ARG A 336 5.57 0.45 -22.49
CA ARG A 336 5.84 -0.94 -22.07
C ARG A 336 7.28 -1.12 -21.66
N PHE A 337 7.54 -2.04 -20.74
CA PHE A 337 8.88 -2.40 -20.30
C PHE A 337 8.91 -3.77 -19.62
N GLY A 338 10.08 -4.40 -19.56
CA GLY A 338 10.32 -5.60 -18.77
C GLY A 338 11.04 -5.30 -17.45
N SER A 339 10.78 -6.07 -16.40
CA SER A 339 11.54 -6.07 -15.15
C SER A 339 11.49 -7.45 -14.49
N ALA A 340 12.67 -8.03 -14.19
CA ALA A 340 12.81 -9.40 -13.65
C ALA A 340 11.96 -10.48 -14.37
N GLY A 341 11.86 -10.39 -15.70
CA GLY A 341 11.10 -11.34 -16.52
C GLY A 341 9.59 -11.06 -16.60
N VAL A 342 9.09 -10.03 -15.92
CA VAL A 342 7.69 -9.59 -15.99
C VAL A 342 7.54 -8.49 -17.05
N GLN A 343 6.53 -8.59 -17.89
CA GLN A 343 6.15 -7.58 -18.86
C GLN A 343 5.10 -6.63 -18.28
N PHE A 344 5.39 -5.34 -18.35
CA PHE A 344 4.50 -4.27 -17.92
C PHE A 344 3.97 -3.49 -19.12
N ALA A 345 2.71 -3.11 -19.04
CA ALA A 345 2.12 -2.09 -19.89
C ALA A 345 1.49 -0.98 -19.04
N CYS A 346 1.70 0.25 -19.46
CA CYS A 346 1.26 1.44 -18.76
C CYS A 346 0.42 2.29 -19.70
N PRO A 347 -0.91 2.36 -19.51
CA PRO A 347 -1.78 3.14 -20.38
C PRO A 347 -1.34 4.60 -20.41
N ASP A 348 -1.52 5.24 -21.57
CA ASP A 348 -1.30 6.67 -21.71
C ASP A 348 -2.18 7.48 -20.73
N PRO A 349 -1.69 8.59 -20.16
CA PRO A 349 -2.49 9.44 -19.25
C PRO A 349 -3.79 9.97 -19.85
N SER A 350 -3.92 10.04 -21.18
CA SER A 350 -5.20 10.36 -21.84
C SER A 350 -6.27 9.30 -21.65
N LEU A 351 -5.90 8.05 -21.33
CA LEU A 351 -6.80 6.92 -21.08
C LEU A 351 -7.04 6.74 -19.57
N VAL A 352 -5.97 6.72 -18.78
CA VAL A 352 -5.99 6.53 -17.32
C VAL A 352 -5.25 7.66 -16.63
N SER A 353 -5.97 8.56 -15.96
CA SER A 353 -5.39 9.79 -15.40
C SER A 353 -5.55 9.90 -13.91
N ARG A 354 -4.65 10.68 -13.26
CA ARG A 354 -4.79 11.12 -11.87
C ARG A 354 -5.55 12.44 -11.69
N THR A 355 -6.17 12.94 -12.76
CA THR A 355 -6.89 14.22 -12.73
C THR A 355 -8.34 14.02 -13.16
N LEU A 356 -9.20 14.93 -12.71
CA LEU A 356 -10.63 14.94 -13.05
C LEU A 356 -10.92 15.25 -14.52
N HIS A 357 -9.97 15.92 -15.19
CA HIS A 357 -10.19 16.53 -16.50
C HIS A 357 -9.52 15.78 -17.64
N THR A 358 -8.60 14.87 -17.33
CA THR A 358 -7.93 14.03 -18.33
C THR A 358 -8.22 12.56 -17.99
N GLY A 359 -8.01 11.64 -18.93
CA GLY A 359 -8.45 10.25 -18.80
C GLY A 359 -9.85 10.03 -19.38
N SER A 360 -9.93 9.28 -20.48
CA SER A 360 -11.18 8.94 -21.14
C SER A 360 -11.82 7.66 -20.60
N VAL A 361 -11.09 6.85 -19.82
CA VAL A 361 -11.56 5.54 -19.33
C VAL A 361 -11.54 5.45 -17.81
N VAL A 362 -10.46 5.86 -17.15
CA VAL A 362 -10.37 5.90 -15.68
C VAL A 362 -9.79 7.23 -15.22
N ARG A 363 -10.38 7.80 -14.17
CA ARG A 363 -9.94 9.05 -13.57
C ARG A 363 -9.72 8.87 -12.07
N HIS A 364 -8.62 9.39 -11.53
CA HIS A 364 -8.43 9.45 -10.08
C HIS A 364 -8.90 10.79 -9.54
N PHE A 365 -9.66 10.71 -8.46
CA PHE A 365 -10.28 11.81 -7.76
C PHE A 365 -9.52 12.00 -6.46
N HIS A 366 -8.34 12.63 -6.52
CA HIS A 366 -7.82 13.22 -5.29
C HIS A 366 -8.88 14.20 -4.79
N GLN A 367 -9.52 13.89 -3.67
CA GLN A 367 -10.49 14.77 -3.04
C GLN A 367 -9.77 16.07 -2.65
N GLN A 368 -9.71 17.02 -3.58
CA GLN A 368 -9.22 18.38 -3.38
C GLN A 368 -10.34 19.26 -2.80
N GLY A 369 -11.18 18.67 -1.96
CA GLY A 369 -12.35 19.31 -1.36
C GLY A 369 -13.63 19.24 -2.19
N GLN A 370 -13.67 18.53 -3.32
CA GLN A 370 -14.92 18.30 -4.04
C GLN A 370 -15.89 17.43 -3.23
N THR A 371 -17.16 17.81 -3.25
CA THR A 371 -18.27 17.04 -2.71
C THR A 371 -18.60 15.85 -3.63
N ILE A 372 -19.30 14.85 -3.08
CA ILE A 372 -19.77 13.70 -3.87
C ILE A 372 -20.77 14.13 -4.95
N ASP A 373 -21.57 15.17 -4.71
CA ASP A 373 -22.53 15.68 -5.70
C ASP A 373 -21.82 16.38 -6.87
N GLU A 374 -20.74 17.11 -6.61
CA GLU A 374 -19.88 17.66 -7.67
C GLU A 374 -19.24 16.56 -8.51
N LEU A 375 -18.82 15.45 -7.86
CA LEU A 375 -18.32 14.27 -8.56
C LEU A 375 -19.39 13.64 -9.45
N ARG A 376 -20.59 13.39 -8.91
CA ARG A 376 -21.74 12.84 -9.67
C ARG A 376 -22.04 13.70 -10.90
N LYS A 377 -22.12 15.02 -10.71
CA LYS A 377 -22.32 15.97 -11.81
C LYS A 377 -21.21 15.91 -12.85
N ALA A 378 -19.94 15.81 -12.45
CA ALA A 378 -18.81 15.70 -13.36
C ALA A 378 -18.78 14.37 -14.14
N LEU A 379 -19.38 13.31 -13.58
CA LEU A 379 -19.52 12.00 -14.20
C LEU A 379 -20.80 11.84 -15.03
N GLY A 380 -21.74 12.78 -14.93
CA GLY A 380 -23.04 12.70 -15.59
C GLY A 380 -23.94 11.62 -14.98
N VAL A 381 -23.85 11.42 -13.66
CA VAL A 381 -24.65 10.46 -12.87
C VAL A 381 -25.65 11.21 -12.00
#